data_AF-A0A7J9ZF28-F1
#
_entry.id   AF-A0A7J9ZF28-F1
#
_cell.length_a   1.000
_cell.length_b   1.000
_cell.length_c   1.000
_cell.angle_alpha   90.00
_cell.angle_beta   90.00
_cell.angle_gamma   90.00
#
_symmetry.space_group_name_H-M   'P 1'
#
loop_
_entity.id
_entity.type
_entity.pdbx_description
1 polymer ?
#
loop_
_entity_poly.entity_id
_entity_poly.type
_entity_poly.pdbx_seq_one_letter_code
_entity_poly.pdbx_strand_id
1 'polypeptide(L)'
;MGDDAASDPTIIRDELNGDYVTDTEKARRRALGMDPAVDRYRPSEEQTAVRIEKQRGVTLTRHTESNSAPDWVGSDGLSYDAMGNFPAKYFDDQWTHFKNELHKHVRKADYVPIDVSQFTPSQIRLVEQEIKPYGSKVFLVGT
;
A
#
# COMPACT_ATOMS: atom_id res chain seq x y z
N MET A 1 -7.09 42.14 -9.45
CA MET A 1 -6.12 41.04 -9.58
C MET A 1 -5.63 40.79 -8.18
N GLY A 2 -6.28 39.84 -7.48
CA GLY A 2 -5.81 39.40 -6.18
C GLY A 2 -4.80 38.29 -6.44
N ASP A 3 -3.54 38.55 -6.12
CA ASP A 3 -2.55 37.50 -6.02
C ASP A 3 -2.99 36.59 -4.86
N ASP A 4 -3.57 35.44 -5.19
CA ASP A 4 -3.70 34.33 -4.26
C ASP A 4 -2.27 33.87 -3.93
N ALA A 5 -1.67 34.50 -2.92
CA ALA A 5 -0.49 33.98 -2.27
C ALA A 5 -0.89 32.64 -1.65
N ALA A 6 -0.69 31.55 -2.39
CA ALA A 6 -0.75 30.21 -1.83
C ALA A 6 0.26 30.19 -0.67
N SER A 7 -0.24 30.18 0.56
CA SER A 7 0.57 30.09 1.77
C SER A 7 1.57 28.94 1.61
N ASP A 8 2.83 29.17 1.99
CA ASP A 8 3.85 28.13 1.97
C ASP A 8 3.34 26.90 2.75
N PRO A 9 3.52 25.68 2.20
CA PRO A 9 3.04 24.48 2.84
C PRO A 9 3.76 24.27 4.18
N THR A 10 2.98 24.12 5.25
CA THR A 10 3.54 23.86 6.59
C THR A 10 4.11 22.44 6.64
N ILE A 11 5.33 22.29 7.17
CA ILE A 11 5.96 21.00 7.42
C ILE A 11 5.50 20.47 8.78
N ILE A 12 4.94 19.26 8.79
CA ILE A 12 4.40 18.59 9.96
C ILE A 12 4.92 17.16 10.07
N ARG A 13 4.86 16.60 11.27
CA ARG A 13 5.15 15.18 11.49
C ARG A 13 3.95 14.31 11.05
N ASP A 14 4.22 13.35 10.20
CA ASP A 14 3.32 12.24 9.88
C ASP A 14 3.53 11.13 10.90
N GLU A 15 2.75 11.15 11.97
CA GLU A 15 2.84 10.15 13.04
C GLU A 15 2.55 8.72 12.55
N LEU A 16 1.87 8.55 11.42
CA LEU A 16 1.54 7.22 10.89
C LEU A 16 2.74 6.55 10.20
N ASN A 17 3.53 7.34 9.46
CA ASN A 17 4.67 6.85 8.67
C ASN A 17 6.03 7.27 9.24
N GLY A 18 6.06 8.15 10.24
CA GLY A 18 7.26 8.59 10.95
C GLY A 18 8.07 9.70 10.26
N ASP A 19 7.60 10.21 9.11
CA ASP A 19 8.31 11.23 8.32
C ASP A 19 7.86 12.66 8.68
N TYR A 20 8.66 13.66 8.30
CA TYR A 20 8.19 15.05 8.22
C TYR A 20 7.78 15.37 6.78
N VAL A 21 6.56 15.86 6.59
CA VAL A 21 5.95 16.10 5.28
C VAL A 21 5.19 17.43 5.28
N THR A 22 4.87 17.95 4.10
CA THR A 22 3.94 19.08 4.01
C THR A 22 2.52 18.66 4.37
N ASP A 23 1.68 19.59 4.81
CA ASP A 23 0.25 19.34 5.01
C ASP A 23 -0.43 18.77 3.76
N THR A 24 -0.05 19.27 2.58
CA THR A 24 -0.54 18.77 1.29
C THR A 24 -0.13 17.33 1.04
N GLU A 25 1.12 16.97 1.33
CA GLU A 25 1.60 15.59 1.19
C GLU A 25 0.92 14.66 2.20
N LYS A 26 0.69 15.11 3.44
CA LYS A 26 -0.07 14.33 4.42
C LYS A 26 -1.51 14.08 3.95
N ALA A 27 -2.17 15.09 3.37
CA ALA A 27 -3.49 14.93 2.80
C ALA A 27 -3.50 13.95 1.61
N ARG A 28 -2.48 14.00 0.74
CA ARG A 28 -2.32 13.06 -0.38
C ARG A 28 -2.13 11.62 0.11
N ARG A 29 -1.23 11.40 1.08
CA ARG A 29 -1.01 10.08 1.69
C ARG A 29 -2.29 9.55 2.35
N ARG A 30 -3.03 10.40 3.05
CA ARG A 30 -4.33 10.03 3.63
C ARG A 30 -5.32 9.53 2.59
N ALA A 31 -5.34 10.13 1.40
CA ALA A 31 -6.19 9.67 0.31
C ALA A 31 -5.82 8.25 -0.19
N LEU A 32 -4.57 7.82 -0.05
CA LEU A 32 -4.14 6.46 -0.41
C LEU A 32 -4.79 5.37 0.46
N GLY A 33 -5.15 5.71 1.71
CA GLY A 33 -5.82 4.80 2.62
C GLY A 33 -7.35 4.91 2.62
N MET A 34 -7.95 5.73 1.74
CA MET A 34 -9.41 5.81 1.64
C MET A 34 -9.94 4.67 0.78
N ASP A 35 -10.76 3.79 1.36
CA ASP A 35 -11.47 2.75 0.62
C ASP A 35 -12.72 3.35 -0.04
N PRO A 36 -12.76 3.50 -1.38
CA PRO A 36 -13.89 4.10 -2.08
C PRO A 36 -15.14 3.22 -2.07
N ALA A 37 -15.02 1.91 -1.82
CA ALA A 37 -16.16 1.01 -1.83
C ALA A 37 -17.04 1.15 -0.58
N VAL A 38 -16.45 1.53 0.55
CA VAL A 38 -17.15 1.66 1.84
C VAL A 38 -16.97 3.03 2.51
N ASP A 39 -16.37 3.98 1.80
CA ASP A 39 -16.04 5.34 2.26
C ASP A 39 -15.37 5.35 3.65
N ARG A 40 -14.33 4.52 3.80
CA ARG A 40 -13.65 4.32 5.08
C ARG A 40 -12.15 4.42 4.96
N TYR A 41 -11.56 5.20 5.86
CA TYR A 41 -10.11 5.29 6.01
C TYR A 41 -9.51 4.03 6.66
N ARG A 42 -8.47 3.49 6.03
CA ARG A 42 -7.69 2.32 6.45
C ARG A 42 -6.21 2.73 6.59
N PRO A 43 -5.73 2.97 7.82
CA PRO A 43 -4.34 3.39 8.04
C PRO A 43 -3.31 2.41 7.49
N SER A 44 -3.61 1.11 7.51
CA SER A 44 -2.74 0.07 6.98
C SER A 44 -2.53 0.20 5.46
N GLU A 45 -3.56 0.58 4.71
CA GLU A 45 -3.45 0.78 3.25
C GLU A 45 -2.57 1.99 2.93
N GLU A 46 -2.70 3.10 3.67
CA GLU A 46 -1.80 4.25 3.52
C GLU A 46 -0.35 3.88 3.80
N GLN A 47 -0.08 3.20 4.92
CA GLN A 47 1.29 2.79 5.27
C GLN A 47 1.90 1.88 4.20
N THR A 48 1.12 0.93 3.69
CA THR A 48 1.55 0.05 2.61
C THR A 48 1.85 0.84 1.34
N ALA A 49 0.96 1.76 0.94
CA ALA A 49 1.17 2.62 -0.22
C ALA A 49 2.45 3.45 -0.09
N VAL A 50 2.68 4.10 1.05
CA VAL A 50 3.90 4.89 1.30
C VAL A 50 5.17 4.03 1.24
N ARG A 51 5.13 2.79 1.74
CA ARG A 51 6.27 1.85 1.62
C ARG A 51 6.54 1.46 0.17
N ILE A 52 5.49 1.22 -0.61
CA ILE A 52 5.61 0.94 -2.05
C ILE A 52 6.26 2.13 -2.76
N GLU A 53 5.77 3.35 -2.51
CA GLU A 53 6.32 4.59 -3.09
C GLU A 53 7.82 4.73 -2.78
N LYS A 54 8.21 4.55 -1.51
CA LYS A 54 9.62 4.60 -1.08
C LYS A 54 10.49 3.53 -1.74
N GLN A 55 10.01 2.28 -1.83
CA GLN A 55 10.78 1.15 -2.34
C GLN A 55 10.90 1.16 -3.87
N ARG A 56 9.89 1.65 -4.58
CA ARG A 56 9.84 1.64 -6.05
C ARG A 56 10.17 2.99 -6.69
N GLY A 57 10.21 4.07 -5.91
CA GLY A 57 10.44 5.42 -6.42
C GLY A 57 9.27 5.93 -7.28
N VAL A 58 8.05 5.51 -6.96
CA VAL A 58 6.81 5.92 -7.66
C VAL A 58 5.95 6.77 -6.75
N THR A 59 5.00 7.50 -7.33
CA THR A 59 3.87 8.09 -6.59
C THR A 59 2.61 7.32 -6.93
N LEU A 60 1.87 6.87 -5.92
CA LEU A 60 0.62 6.16 -6.07
C LEU A 60 -0.56 7.14 -6.02
N THR A 61 -1.64 6.77 -6.71
CA THR A 61 -2.96 7.38 -6.60
C THR A 61 -3.99 6.29 -6.34
N ARG A 62 -4.91 6.51 -5.40
CA ARG A 62 -6.00 5.56 -5.09
C ARG A 62 -6.87 5.35 -6.31
N HIS A 63 -7.14 4.10 -6.65
CA HIS A 63 -8.10 3.79 -7.71
C HIS A 63 -9.51 4.18 -7.25
N THR A 64 -10.32 4.75 -8.15
CA THR A 64 -11.63 5.32 -7.80
C THR A 64 -12.81 4.36 -8.00
N GLU A 65 -12.63 3.28 -8.76
CA GLU A 65 -13.68 2.28 -8.98
C GLU A 65 -13.75 1.25 -7.84
N SER A 66 -14.96 0.88 -7.45
CA SER A 66 -15.24 0.13 -6.22
C SER A 66 -15.41 -1.40 -6.36
N ASN A 67 -15.06 -2.01 -7.50
CA ASN A 67 -15.24 -3.47 -7.68
C ASN A 67 -14.14 -4.13 -8.52
N SER A 68 -13.41 -5.09 -7.93
CA SER A 68 -12.35 -5.88 -8.57
C SER A 68 -11.19 -5.08 -9.19
N ALA A 69 -11.15 -3.78 -8.95
CA ALA A 69 -10.08 -2.89 -9.36
C ALA A 69 -8.80 -3.12 -8.52
N PRO A 70 -7.63 -2.69 -9.02
CA PRO A 70 -6.43 -2.56 -8.20
C PRO A 70 -6.64 -1.52 -7.11
N ASP A 71 -5.80 -1.57 -6.08
CA ASP A 71 -5.82 -0.57 -5.01
C ASP A 71 -5.35 0.80 -5.49
N TRP A 72 -4.28 0.85 -6.29
CA TRP A 72 -3.65 2.08 -6.74
C TRP A 72 -3.15 1.98 -8.18
N VAL A 73 -2.93 3.15 -8.77
CA VAL A 73 -2.15 3.31 -10.02
C VAL A 73 -0.92 4.15 -9.70
N GLY A 74 0.25 3.68 -10.15
CA GLY A 74 1.51 4.39 -10.00
C GLY A 74 1.76 5.41 -11.09
N SER A 75 2.66 6.34 -10.80
CA SER A 75 3.19 7.32 -11.77
C SER A 75 3.93 6.67 -12.96
N ASP A 76 4.31 5.40 -12.83
CA ASP A 76 4.84 4.55 -13.89
C ASP A 76 3.75 3.96 -14.81
N GLY A 77 2.48 4.25 -14.53
CA GLY A 77 1.33 3.76 -15.29
C GLY A 77 0.93 2.32 -14.93
N LEU A 78 1.54 1.72 -13.91
CA LEU A 78 1.27 0.34 -13.51
C LEU A 78 0.29 0.28 -12.34
N SER A 79 -0.49 -0.79 -12.30
CA SER A 79 -1.47 -1.05 -11.24
C SER A 79 -0.87 -1.83 -10.07
N TYR A 80 -1.27 -1.46 -8.86
CA TYR A 80 -0.81 -2.05 -7.60
C TYR A 80 -2.01 -2.49 -6.77
N ASP A 81 -1.94 -3.69 -6.22
CA ASP A 81 -3.03 -4.31 -5.48
C ASP A 81 -2.45 -5.15 -4.35
N ALA A 82 -2.37 -4.56 -3.16
CA ALA A 82 -1.53 -5.07 -2.09
C ALA A 82 -2.27 -6.05 -1.18
N MET A 83 -1.48 -6.83 -0.45
CA MET A 83 -1.97 -7.74 0.58
C MET A 83 -1.10 -7.61 1.83
N GLY A 84 -1.63 -8.02 2.98
CA GLY A 84 -0.88 -8.03 4.24
C GLY A 84 -1.17 -6.83 5.13
N ASN A 85 -0.13 -6.35 5.83
CA ASN A 85 -0.18 -5.31 6.86
C ASN A 85 -1.27 -5.54 7.94
N PHE A 86 -1.38 -6.77 8.41
CA PHE A 86 -2.25 -7.14 9.54
C PHE A 86 -1.42 -7.74 10.68
N PRO A 87 -1.96 -7.79 11.92
CA PRO A 87 -1.19 -8.28 13.07
C PRO A 87 -0.70 -9.73 12.90
N ALA A 88 0.60 -9.98 13.14
CA ALA A 88 1.24 -11.29 13.03
C ALA A 88 0.50 -12.44 13.73
N LYS A 89 -0.22 -12.16 14.83
CA LYS A 89 -0.99 -13.17 15.57
C LYS A 89 -2.10 -13.83 14.75
N TYR A 90 -2.53 -13.22 13.65
CA TYR A 90 -3.56 -13.76 12.75
C TYR A 90 -2.96 -14.49 11.53
N PHE A 91 -1.64 -14.58 11.41
CA PHE A 91 -0.99 -15.10 10.22
C PHE A 91 -1.45 -16.52 9.86
N ASP A 92 -1.43 -17.43 10.83
CA ASP A 92 -1.78 -18.84 10.60
C ASP A 92 -3.25 -18.98 10.17
N ASP A 93 -4.15 -18.22 10.80
CA ASP A 93 -5.57 -18.19 10.46
C ASP A 93 -5.82 -17.63 9.05
N GLN A 94 -5.04 -16.63 8.64
CA GLN A 94 -5.15 -16.00 7.33
C GLN A 94 -4.39 -16.74 6.23
N TRP A 95 -3.50 -17.68 6.56
CA TRP A 95 -2.54 -18.23 5.59
C TRP A 95 -3.22 -18.92 4.39
N THR A 96 -4.27 -19.69 4.64
CA THR A 96 -5.03 -20.35 3.56
C THR A 96 -5.77 -19.33 2.71
N HIS A 97 -6.36 -18.31 3.32
CA HIS A 97 -7.06 -17.23 2.61
C HIS A 97 -6.09 -16.40 1.76
N PHE A 98 -4.93 -16.04 2.33
CA PHE A 98 -3.86 -15.32 1.66
C PHE A 98 -3.46 -15.99 0.34
N LYS A 99 -3.18 -17.30 0.35
CA LYS A 99 -2.80 -18.00 -0.89
C LYS A 99 -3.90 -17.97 -1.95
N ASN A 100 -5.16 -18.11 -1.56
CA ASN A 100 -6.29 -18.06 -2.48
C ASN A 100 -6.47 -16.67 -3.11
N GLU A 101 -6.31 -15.61 -2.32
CA GLU A 101 -6.40 -14.23 -2.81
C GLU A 101 -5.18 -13.83 -3.65
N LEU A 102 -3.98 -14.29 -3.30
CA LEU A 102 -2.76 -13.99 -4.06
C LEU A 102 -2.92 -14.35 -5.54
N HIS A 103 -3.48 -15.51 -5.85
CA HIS A 103 -3.77 -15.91 -7.23
C HIS A 103 -4.75 -14.98 -7.95
N LYS A 104 -5.71 -14.40 -7.24
CA LYS A 104 -6.67 -13.45 -7.82
C LYS A 104 -6.00 -12.11 -8.09
N HIS A 105 -5.25 -11.59 -7.12
CA HIS A 105 -4.53 -10.31 -7.22
C HIS A 105 -3.51 -10.33 -8.38
N VAL A 106 -2.74 -11.41 -8.50
CA VAL A 106 -1.75 -11.58 -9.59
C VAL A 106 -2.39 -11.53 -10.98
N ARG A 107 -3.67 -11.91 -11.12
CA ARG A 107 -4.39 -11.84 -12.40
C ARG A 107 -4.93 -10.44 -12.73
N LYS A 108 -5.24 -9.61 -11.72
CA LYS A 108 -5.90 -8.31 -11.93
C LYS A 108 -4.96 -7.10 -11.92
N ALA A 109 -3.81 -7.19 -11.28
CA ALA A 109 -2.86 -6.07 -11.17
C ALA A 109 -1.52 -6.38 -11.85
N ASP A 110 -0.78 -5.34 -12.20
CA ASP A 110 0.59 -5.44 -12.71
C ASP A 110 1.55 -5.85 -11.61
N TYR A 111 1.32 -5.33 -10.39
CA TYR A 111 2.10 -5.62 -9.20
C TYR A 111 1.23 -5.97 -7.99
N VAL A 112 1.71 -6.94 -7.20
CA VAL A 112 1.10 -7.35 -5.93
C VAL A 112 2.13 -7.23 -4.80
N PRO A 113 2.21 -6.06 -4.15
CA PRO A 113 3.06 -5.88 -2.98
C PRO A 113 2.48 -6.65 -1.78
N ILE A 114 3.33 -7.37 -1.05
CA ILE A 114 2.96 -8.02 0.21
C ILE A 114 3.62 -7.27 1.36
N ASP A 115 2.82 -6.56 2.15
CA ASP A 115 3.32 -5.81 3.30
C ASP A 115 3.49 -6.72 4.50
N VAL A 116 4.74 -6.93 4.89
CA VAL A 116 5.15 -7.83 5.96
C VAL A 116 5.63 -7.07 7.20
N SER A 117 5.39 -5.76 7.29
CA SER A 117 5.88 -4.90 8.37
C SER A 117 5.45 -5.30 9.78
N GLN A 118 4.38 -6.07 9.90
CA GLN A 118 3.87 -6.58 11.17
C GLN A 118 4.21 -8.06 11.41
N PHE A 119 4.87 -8.72 10.46
CA PHE A 119 5.16 -10.16 10.52
C PHE A 119 6.47 -10.44 11.22
N THR A 120 6.55 -11.64 11.82
CA THR A 120 7.80 -12.13 12.41
C THR A 120 8.78 -12.60 11.33
N PRO A 121 10.09 -12.68 11.62
CA PRO A 121 11.07 -13.18 10.64
C PRO A 121 10.76 -14.58 10.08
N SER A 122 10.14 -15.46 10.87
CA SER A 122 9.71 -16.79 10.39
C SER A 122 8.54 -16.69 9.42
N GLN A 123 7.55 -15.85 9.71
CA GLN A 123 6.41 -15.59 8.82
C GLN A 123 6.85 -14.93 7.52
N ILE A 124 7.77 -13.97 7.58
CA ILE A 124 8.38 -13.34 6.38
C ILE A 124 8.98 -14.41 5.47
N ARG A 125 9.80 -15.32 6.02
CA ARG A 125 10.37 -16.43 5.23
C ARG A 125 9.33 -17.33 4.58
N LEU A 126 8.19 -17.56 5.24
CA LEU A 126 7.08 -18.32 4.63
C LEU A 126 6.46 -17.56 3.46
N VAL A 127 6.24 -16.26 3.61
CA VAL A 127 5.74 -15.41 2.51
C VAL A 127 6.75 -15.39 1.36
N GLU A 128 8.05 -15.20 1.62
CA GLU A 128 9.11 -15.22 0.60
C GLU A 128 9.09 -16.51 -0.23
N GLN A 129 8.96 -17.66 0.45
CA GLN A 129 8.87 -18.96 -0.21
C GLN A 129 7.61 -19.08 -1.08
N GLU A 130 6.47 -18.65 -0.56
CA GLU A 130 5.19 -18.71 -1.26
C GLU A 130 5.17 -17.81 -2.50
N ILE A 131 5.76 -16.61 -2.44
CA ILE A 131 5.70 -15.66 -3.56
C ILE A 131 6.78 -15.89 -4.63
N LYS A 132 7.80 -16.69 -4.33
CA LYS A 132 8.94 -16.95 -5.23
C LYS A 132 8.54 -17.31 -6.67
N PRO A 133 7.49 -18.14 -6.93
CA PRO A 133 7.09 -18.49 -8.29
C PRO A 133 6.60 -17.33 -9.14
N TYR A 134 6.21 -16.19 -8.54
CA TYR A 134 5.68 -15.03 -9.26
C TYR A 134 6.74 -14.03 -9.72
N GLY A 135 8.02 -14.26 -9.41
CA GLY A 135 9.12 -13.40 -9.82
C GLY A 135 8.96 -11.96 -9.33
N SER A 136 9.30 -10.97 -10.17
CA SER A 136 9.26 -9.55 -9.81
C SER A 136 7.85 -8.94 -9.72
N LYS A 137 6.82 -9.69 -10.12
CA LYS A 137 5.42 -9.24 -10.09
C LYS A 137 4.86 -9.16 -8.66
N VAL A 138 5.26 -10.09 -7.81
CA VAL A 138 4.89 -10.11 -6.38
C VAL A 138 6.15 -9.84 -5.57
N PHE A 139 6.12 -8.89 -4.65
CA PHE A 139 7.31 -8.51 -3.89
C PHE A 139 6.96 -8.07 -2.47
N LEU A 140 7.91 -8.20 -1.55
CA LEU A 140 7.71 -7.76 -0.17
C LEU A 140 7.94 -6.25 -0.04
N VAL A 141 7.18 -5.64 0.86
CA VAL A 141 7.45 -4.30 1.39
C VAL A 141 7.42 -4.33 2.92
N GLY A 142 8.14 -3.41 3.56
CA GLY A 142 8.17 -3.32 5.03
C GLY A 142 9.02 -4.39 5.71
N THR A 143 10.02 -4.93 5.02
CA THR A 143 11.06 -5.80 5.61
C THR A 143 12.04 -5.02 6.49
#